data_AF-A0A955DMY5-F1
#
_entry.id   AF-A0A955DMY5-F1
#
_cell.length_a   1.000
_cell.length_b   1.000
_cell.length_c   1.000
_cell.angle_alpha   90.00
_cell.angle_beta   90.00
_cell.angle_gamma   90.00
#
_symmetry.space_group_name_H-M   'P 1'
#
loop_
_entity.id
_entity.type
_entity.pdbx_description
1 polymer ?
#
loop_
_entity_poly.entity_id
_entity_poly.type
_entity_poly.pdbx_seq_one_letter_code
_entity_poly.pdbx_strand_id
1 'polypeptide(L)'
;MPTDAETLDPNEPAIAWGAIGTCVLSAALGVAIALMLLMWVILPTLGYGYADRIIAIGERLNGPSFEDRPTAVFLGSSVVVEGIDAREVVAAAPGWDAYNFAINGCEINEQRVMLPKVLAAKPRAVVLLIRPITLAMPGDIPPDKAYGYVLGGFPAAWNAQYVDPAEYHIVPESPADPPLVSEETMQR
;
A
#
# COMPACT_ATOMS: atom_id res chain seq x y z
N MET A 1 -72.25 -26.33 4.90
CA MET A 1 -70.89 -25.99 4.46
C MET A 1 -70.22 -25.27 5.61
N PRO A 2 -69.30 -25.90 6.36
CA PRO A 2 -68.41 -25.13 7.22
C PRO A 2 -67.28 -24.58 6.35
N THR A 3 -67.09 -23.27 6.43
CA THR A 3 -65.91 -22.56 5.94
C THR A 3 -64.79 -22.81 6.93
N ASP A 4 -63.78 -23.58 6.52
CA ASP A 4 -62.55 -23.76 7.29
C ASP A 4 -61.81 -22.43 7.32
N ALA A 5 -61.96 -21.69 8.43
CA ALA A 5 -61.13 -20.55 8.74
C ALA A 5 -59.73 -21.10 9.02
N GLU A 6 -58.86 -21.01 8.03
CA GLU A 6 -57.44 -21.31 8.10
C GLU A 6 -56.83 -20.42 9.20
N THR A 7 -56.67 -20.99 10.40
CA THR A 7 -56.03 -20.31 11.51
C THR A 7 -54.54 -20.22 11.18
N LEU A 8 -54.12 -19.07 10.64
CA LEU A 8 -52.70 -18.72 10.48
C LEU A 8 -51.97 -18.96 11.81
N ASP A 9 -50.99 -19.87 11.80
CA ASP A 9 -50.18 -20.18 12.97
C ASP A 9 -49.38 -18.91 13.35
N PRO A 10 -49.59 -18.36 14.56
CA PRO A 10 -48.91 -17.13 14.97
C PRO A 10 -47.37 -17.24 14.99
N ASN A 11 -46.82 -18.45 14.85
CA ASN A 11 -45.39 -18.70 14.79
C ASN A 11 -44.80 -18.68 13.36
N GLU A 12 -45.62 -18.73 12.29
CA GLU A 12 -45.15 -18.67 10.90
C GLU A 12 -44.23 -17.48 10.59
N PRO A 13 -44.53 -16.23 11.00
CA PRO A 13 -43.63 -15.11 10.75
C PRO A 13 -42.31 -15.25 11.52
N ALA A 14 -42.34 -15.78 12.75
CA ALA A 14 -41.12 -15.98 13.55
C ALA A 14 -40.19 -17.04 12.94
N ILE A 15 -40.77 -18.11 12.40
CA ILE A 15 -40.03 -19.17 11.69
C ILE A 15 -39.46 -18.64 10.37
N ALA A 16 -40.24 -17.85 9.61
CA ALA A 16 -39.79 -17.22 8.37
C ALA A 16 -38.64 -16.23 8.61
N TRP A 17 -38.73 -15.39 9.64
CA TRP A 17 -37.64 -14.49 10.04
C TRP A 17 -36.42 -15.24 10.55
N GLY A 18 -36.60 -16.35 11.27
CA GLY A 18 -35.51 -17.24 11.68
C GLY A 18 -34.78 -17.86 10.49
N ALA A 19 -35.52 -18.30 9.46
CA ALA A 19 -34.97 -18.85 8.24
C ALA A 19 -34.22 -17.80 7.40
N ILE A 20 -34.78 -16.60 7.26
CA ILE A 20 -34.12 -15.48 6.57
C ILE A 20 -32.85 -15.07 7.33
N GLY A 21 -32.94 -14.95 8.66
CA GLY A 21 -31.81 -14.59 9.51
C GLY A 21 -30.66 -15.59 9.42
N THR A 22 -30.95 -16.89 9.44
CA THR A 22 -29.92 -17.93 9.26
C THR A 22 -29.31 -17.91 7.86
N CYS A 23 -30.10 -17.68 6.81
CA CYS A 23 -29.58 -17.56 5.44
C CYS A 23 -28.65 -16.35 5.29
N VAL A 24 -29.06 -15.17 5.78
CA VAL A 24 -28.25 -13.95 5.73
C VAL A 24 -27.01 -14.06 6.60
N LEU A 25 -27.12 -14.61 7.81
CA LEU A 25 -25.99 -14.79 8.72
C LEU A 25 -24.95 -15.77 8.15
N SER A 26 -25.41 -16.87 7.54
CA SER A 26 -24.52 -17.84 6.90
C SER A 26 -23.78 -17.25 5.69
N ALA A 27 -24.48 -16.44 4.88
CA ALA A 27 -23.86 -15.70 3.77
C ALA A 27 -22.85 -14.66 4.28
N ALA A 28 -23.20 -13.88 5.29
CA ALA A 28 -22.31 -12.89 5.90
C ALA A 28 -21.06 -13.54 6.50
N LEU A 29 -21.21 -14.68 7.17
CA LEU A 29 -20.10 -15.46 7.70
C LEU A 29 -19.20 -15.98 6.58
N GLY A 30 -19.78 -16.50 5.51
CA GLY A 30 -19.03 -16.94 4.33
C GLY A 30 -18.22 -15.81 3.69
N VAL A 31 -18.82 -14.62 3.53
CA VAL A 31 -18.13 -13.43 3.02
C VAL A 31 -17.02 -12.98 3.97
N ALA A 32 -17.26 -12.96 5.28
CA ALA A 32 -16.26 -12.59 6.28
C ALA A 32 -15.06 -13.55 6.26
N ILE A 33 -15.30 -14.86 6.18
CA ILE A 33 -14.25 -15.88 6.07
C ILE A 33 -13.48 -15.70 4.74
N ALA A 34 -14.17 -15.48 3.63
CA ALA A 34 -13.54 -15.25 2.34
C ALA A 34 -12.64 -13.99 2.35
N LEU A 35 -13.10 -12.90 2.97
CA LEU A 35 -12.31 -11.69 3.16
C LEU A 35 -11.10 -11.93 4.08
N MET A 36 -11.28 -12.67 5.18
CA MET A 36 -10.15 -13.06 6.04
C MET A 36 -9.12 -13.89 5.27
N LEU A 37 -9.54 -14.89 4.49
CA LEU A 37 -8.63 -15.70 3.68
C LEU A 37 -7.95 -14.87 2.60
N LEU A 38 -8.68 -13.97 1.95
CA LEU A 38 -8.11 -13.04 0.99
C LEU A 38 -7.03 -12.18 1.64
N MET A 39 -7.30 -11.58 2.79
CA MET A 39 -6.38 -10.66 3.48
C MET A 39 -5.18 -11.35 4.15
N TRP A 40 -5.39 -12.52 4.76
CA TRP A 40 -4.37 -13.16 5.60
C TRP A 40 -3.61 -14.28 4.88
N VAL A 41 -4.14 -14.81 3.78
CA VAL A 41 -3.52 -15.94 3.08
C VAL A 41 -3.20 -15.58 1.63
N ILE A 42 -4.16 -15.03 0.88
CA ILE A 42 -3.99 -14.80 -0.56
C ILE A 42 -3.16 -13.54 -0.84
N LEU A 43 -3.50 -12.40 -0.26
CA LEU A 43 -2.76 -11.16 -0.51
C LEU A 43 -1.29 -11.22 -0.07
N PRO A 44 -0.92 -11.87 1.06
CA PRO A 44 0.49 -12.05 1.42
C PRO A 44 1.24 -13.02 0.50
N THR A 45 0.55 -13.94 -0.17
CA THR A 45 1.17 -14.91 -1.11
C THR A 45 1.26 -14.36 -2.53
N LEU A 46 0.37 -13.45 -2.90
CA LEU A 46 0.49 -12.59 -4.08
C LEU A 46 1.49 -11.48 -3.77
N GLY A 47 2.78 -11.82 -3.72
CA GLY A 47 3.86 -10.88 -3.45
C GLY A 47 3.65 -9.58 -4.24
N TYR A 48 3.50 -8.47 -3.52
CA TYR A 48 3.44 -7.15 -4.11
C TYR A 48 4.88 -6.81 -4.51
N GLY A 49 5.35 -7.37 -5.63
CA GLY A 49 6.78 -7.53 -5.92
C GLY A 49 7.62 -6.25 -5.85
N TYR A 50 6.99 -5.08 -5.98
CA TYR A 50 7.64 -3.78 -5.76
C TYR A 50 7.62 -3.33 -4.29
N ALA A 51 6.52 -3.53 -3.57
CA ALA A 51 6.41 -3.18 -2.16
C ALA A 51 7.36 -4.02 -1.30
N ASP A 52 7.44 -5.34 -1.52
CA ASP A 52 8.36 -6.21 -0.77
C ASP A 52 9.82 -5.76 -0.95
N ARG A 53 10.19 -5.41 -2.19
CA ARG A 53 11.52 -4.88 -2.50
C ARG A 53 11.77 -3.52 -1.85
N ILE A 54 10.79 -2.62 -1.88
CA ILE A 54 10.89 -1.31 -1.19
C ILE A 54 11.12 -1.51 0.31
N ILE A 55 10.34 -2.38 0.94
CA ILE A 55 10.46 -2.67 2.38
C ILE A 55 11.83 -3.25 2.69
N ALA A 56 12.28 -4.26 1.93
CA ALA A 56 13.59 -4.88 2.11
C ALA A 56 14.75 -3.88 1.94
N ILE A 57 14.65 -2.94 0.99
CA ILE A 57 15.62 -1.85 0.84
C ILE A 57 15.58 -0.94 2.08
N GLY A 58 14.38 -0.58 2.54
CA GLY A 58 14.17 0.21 3.75
C GLY A 58 14.80 -0.41 5.00
N GLU A 59 14.61 -1.71 5.20
CA GLU A 59 15.21 -2.50 6.28
C GLU A 59 16.74 -2.54 6.15
N ARG A 60 17.28 -2.77 4.95
CA ARG A 60 18.73 -2.75 4.73
C ARG A 60 19.34 -1.39 5.07
N LEU A 61 18.65 -0.30 4.72
CA LEU A 61 19.09 1.07 5.01
C LEU A 61 18.92 1.47 6.49
N ASN A 62 18.06 0.78 7.24
CA ASN A 62 17.95 0.93 8.71
C ASN A 62 19.04 0.15 9.46
N GLY A 63 19.73 -0.76 8.78
CA GLY A 63 20.86 -1.52 9.33
C GLY A 63 22.15 -0.70 9.47
N PRO A 64 23.30 -1.37 9.67
CA PRO A 64 24.60 -0.71 9.74
C PRO A 64 24.89 0.18 8.52
N SER A 65 25.55 1.32 8.76
CA SER A 65 25.99 2.24 7.72
C SER A 65 27.00 1.58 6.78
N PHE A 66 27.20 2.18 5.63
CA PHE A 66 28.17 1.73 4.63
C PHE A 66 29.57 2.31 4.84
N GLU A 67 29.88 2.87 6.02
CA GLU A 67 31.18 3.53 6.26
C GLU A 67 32.36 2.55 6.35
N ASP A 68 32.10 1.31 6.75
CA ASP A 68 33.15 0.31 7.01
C ASP A 68 33.84 -0.20 5.72
N ARG A 69 33.14 -0.15 4.58
CA ARG A 69 33.68 -0.54 3.27
C ARG A 69 33.20 0.40 2.16
N PRO A 70 34.05 0.70 1.16
CA PRO A 70 33.63 1.50 0.03
C PRO A 70 32.47 0.81 -0.70
N THR A 71 31.29 1.41 -0.59
CA THR A 71 30.04 0.83 -1.10
C THR A 71 29.47 1.68 -2.23
N ALA A 72 29.07 1.05 -3.32
CA ALA A 72 28.31 1.65 -4.41
C ALA A 72 26.83 1.23 -4.33
N VAL A 73 25.92 2.19 -4.42
CA VAL A 73 24.47 1.96 -4.46
C VAL A 73 23.92 2.39 -5.81
N PHE A 74 23.22 1.50 -6.50
CA PHE A 74 22.57 1.76 -7.77
C PHE A 74 21.08 1.99 -7.57
N LEU A 75 20.57 3.11 -8.09
CA LEU A 75 19.14 3.45 -8.10
C LEU A 75 18.67 3.65 -9.54
N GLY A 76 17.43 3.26 -9.80
CA GLY A 76 16.81 3.41 -11.11
C GLY A 76 15.56 2.55 -11.25
N SER A 77 15.09 2.44 -12.50
CA SER A 77 13.93 1.64 -12.88
C SER A 77 14.31 0.20 -13.27
N SER A 78 13.47 -0.48 -14.06
CA SER A 78 13.70 -1.85 -14.52
C SER A 78 15.02 -2.03 -15.27
N VAL A 79 15.50 -1.00 -15.98
CA VAL A 79 16.79 -1.03 -16.68
C VAL A 79 17.95 -1.29 -15.71
N VAL A 80 17.89 -0.74 -14.49
CA VAL A 80 18.92 -0.99 -13.48
C VAL A 80 18.67 -2.31 -12.76
N VAL A 81 17.40 -2.66 -12.49
CA VAL A 81 17.05 -3.96 -11.87
C VAL A 81 17.60 -5.13 -12.69
N GLU A 82 17.44 -5.08 -14.01
CA GLU A 82 17.83 -6.15 -14.93
C GLU A 82 19.26 -5.98 -15.45
N GLY A 83 19.70 -4.74 -15.66
CA GLY A 83 20.97 -4.44 -16.33
C GLY A 83 22.19 -4.37 -15.41
N ILE A 84 22.01 -4.26 -14.10
CA ILE A 84 23.11 -4.18 -13.13
C ILE A 84 23.07 -5.35 -12.15
N ASP A 85 23.97 -6.31 -12.33
CA ASP A 85 24.25 -7.31 -11.30
C ASP A 85 25.31 -6.78 -10.34
N ALA A 86 24.91 -6.51 -9.09
CA ALA A 86 25.82 -6.06 -8.04
C ALA A 86 26.95 -7.06 -7.76
N ARG A 87 26.75 -8.37 -7.99
CA ARG A 87 27.79 -9.39 -7.79
C ARG A 87 28.91 -9.25 -8.80
N GLU A 88 28.57 -8.97 -10.05
CA GLU A 88 29.55 -8.71 -11.11
C GLU A 88 30.32 -7.41 -10.84
N VAL A 89 29.65 -6.39 -10.30
CA VAL A 89 30.32 -5.14 -9.87
C VAL A 89 31.35 -5.42 -8.78
N VAL A 90 30.99 -6.23 -7.76
CA VAL A 90 31.93 -6.63 -6.69
C VAL A 90 33.09 -7.46 -7.23
N ALA A 91 32.82 -8.37 -8.18
CA ALA A 91 33.85 -9.17 -8.82
C ALA A 91 34.85 -8.31 -9.62
N ALA A 92 34.36 -7.29 -10.32
CA ALA A 92 35.16 -6.34 -11.09
C ALA A 92 35.90 -5.31 -10.22
N ALA A 93 35.40 -5.02 -9.01
CA ALA A 93 36.00 -4.09 -8.06
C ALA A 93 36.25 -4.74 -6.69
N PRO A 94 37.27 -5.61 -6.56
CA PRO A 94 37.61 -6.24 -5.29
C PRO A 94 37.84 -5.20 -4.18
N GLY A 95 37.25 -5.44 -3.00
CA GLY A 95 37.29 -4.51 -1.87
C GLY A 95 36.12 -3.52 -1.82
N TRP A 96 35.33 -3.40 -2.90
CA TRP A 96 34.06 -2.68 -2.88
C TRP A 96 32.89 -3.58 -2.54
N ASP A 97 31.86 -3.00 -1.92
CA ASP A 97 30.53 -3.60 -1.86
C ASP A 97 29.62 -2.90 -2.86
N ALA A 98 28.62 -3.62 -3.36
CA ALA A 98 27.65 -3.06 -4.29
C ALA A 98 26.24 -3.51 -3.94
N TYR A 99 25.27 -2.59 -4.07
CA TYR A 99 23.86 -2.87 -3.86
C TYR A 99 23.02 -2.32 -5.01
N ASN A 100 22.17 -3.18 -5.58
CA ASN A 100 21.16 -2.79 -6.55
C ASN A 100 19.84 -2.51 -5.83
N PHE A 101 19.57 -1.24 -5.54
CA PHE A 101 18.33 -0.76 -4.92
C PHE A 101 17.35 -0.19 -5.95
N ALA A 102 17.50 -0.51 -7.23
CA ALA A 102 16.51 -0.16 -8.24
C ALA A 102 15.19 -0.92 -8.02
N ILE A 103 14.09 -0.34 -8.50
CA ILE A 103 12.73 -0.90 -8.40
C ILE A 103 12.08 -0.74 -9.78
N ASN A 104 11.33 -1.72 -10.29
CA ASN A 104 10.71 -1.53 -11.61
C ASN A 104 9.69 -0.40 -11.59
N GLY A 105 9.68 0.38 -12.68
CA GLY A 105 8.85 1.57 -12.78
C GLY A 105 9.18 2.65 -11.75
N CYS A 106 10.35 2.63 -11.11
CA CYS A 106 10.79 3.69 -10.22
C CYS A 106 11.19 4.93 -11.02
N GLU A 107 10.40 5.99 -10.91
CA GLU A 107 10.62 7.25 -11.58
C GLU A 107 11.36 8.25 -10.68
N ILE A 108 11.54 9.47 -11.16
CA ILE A 108 12.34 10.48 -10.45
C ILE A 108 11.77 10.81 -9.05
N ASN A 109 10.46 10.77 -8.87
CA ASN A 109 9.82 11.09 -7.59
C ASN A 109 10.03 9.98 -6.56
N GLU A 110 9.90 8.72 -6.95
CA GLU A 110 10.29 7.59 -6.11
C GLU A 110 11.79 7.63 -5.74
N GLN A 111 12.67 7.95 -6.70
CA GLN A 111 14.10 8.10 -6.41
C GLN A 111 14.37 9.22 -5.39
N ARG A 112 13.62 10.33 -5.46
CA ARG A 112 13.69 11.43 -4.48
C ARG A 112 13.26 10.99 -3.08
N VAL A 113 12.30 10.08 -2.95
CA VAL A 113 11.89 9.51 -1.66
C VAL A 113 13.00 8.62 -1.08
N MET A 114 13.65 7.83 -1.92
CA MET A 114 14.70 6.90 -1.48
C MET A 114 16.02 7.59 -1.15
N LEU A 115 16.39 8.60 -1.93
CA LEU A 115 17.74 9.16 -1.94
C LEU A 115 18.20 9.69 -0.57
N PRO A 116 17.42 10.44 0.23
CA PRO A 116 17.89 10.93 1.53
C PRO A 116 18.26 9.80 2.48
N LYS A 117 17.47 8.71 2.50
CA LYS A 117 17.75 7.54 3.33
C LYS A 117 18.97 6.76 2.85
N VAL A 118 19.15 6.65 1.52
CA VAL A 118 20.37 6.08 0.93
C VAL A 118 21.60 6.90 1.30
N LEU A 119 21.53 8.23 1.23
CA LEU A 119 22.64 9.12 1.58
C LEU A 119 22.95 9.08 3.09
N ALA A 120 21.94 8.92 3.94
CA ALA A 120 22.11 8.76 5.39
C ALA A 120 22.87 7.48 5.76
N ALA A 121 22.78 6.43 4.93
CA ALA A 121 23.59 5.22 5.08
C ALA A 121 25.05 5.41 4.62
N LYS A 122 25.42 6.59 4.09
CA LYS A 122 26.78 7.02 3.73
C LYS A 122 27.53 6.07 2.76
N PRO A 123 26.93 5.66 1.63
CA PRO A 123 27.68 4.96 0.60
C PRO A 123 28.78 5.85 0.02
N ARG A 124 29.85 5.24 -0.50
CA ARG A 124 30.95 5.96 -1.15
C ARG A 124 30.53 6.52 -2.52
N ALA A 125 29.60 5.83 -3.18
CA ALA A 125 29.04 6.25 -4.45
C ALA A 125 27.54 5.93 -4.53
N VAL A 126 26.77 6.84 -5.13
CA VAL A 126 25.39 6.59 -5.56
C VAL A 126 25.34 6.78 -7.06
N VAL A 127 24.89 5.75 -7.78
CA VAL A 127 24.73 5.77 -9.23
C VAL A 127 23.23 5.85 -9.54
N LEU A 128 22.81 6.99 -10.08
CA LEU A 128 21.42 7.25 -10.48
C LEU A 128 21.27 7.03 -11.98
N LEU A 129 20.45 6.07 -12.39
CA LEU A 129 20.01 5.98 -13.77
C LEU A 129 18.62 6.60 -13.92
N ILE A 130 18.56 7.73 -14.61
CA ILE A 130 17.34 8.50 -14.82
C ILE A 130 16.99 8.47 -16.31
N ARG A 131 15.72 8.21 -16.63
CA ARG A 131 15.23 8.31 -18.01
C ARG A 131 15.01 9.79 -18.33
N PRO A 132 15.48 10.32 -19.47
CA PRO A 132 15.35 11.74 -19.78
C PRO A 132 13.92 12.27 -19.70
N ILE A 133 12.92 11.47 -20.12
CA ILE A 133 11.50 11.85 -20.07
C ILE A 133 11.00 12.15 -18.65
N THR A 134 11.55 11.47 -17.64
CA THR A 134 11.09 11.62 -16.25
C THR A 134 11.62 12.90 -15.61
N LEU A 135 12.63 13.53 -16.22
CA LEU A 135 13.10 14.86 -15.82
C LEU A 135 12.15 15.95 -16.31
N ALA A 136 11.58 15.79 -17.51
CA ALA A 136 10.66 16.76 -18.11
C ALA A 136 9.23 16.60 -17.60
N MET A 137 8.80 15.37 -17.32
CA MET A 137 7.44 15.03 -16.88
C MET A 137 7.54 14.05 -15.71
N PRO A 138 7.76 14.54 -14.48
CA PRO A 138 7.74 13.70 -13.30
C PRO A 138 6.32 13.18 -13.09
N GLY A 139 6.16 11.85 -13.03
CA GLY A 139 4.89 11.21 -12.67
C GLY A 139 4.66 11.18 -11.16
N ASP A 140 3.42 10.99 -10.75
CA ASP A 140 3.06 10.80 -9.35
C ASP A 140 3.52 9.42 -8.84
N ILE A 141 3.61 9.30 -7.51
CA ILE A 141 3.90 8.01 -6.87
C ILE A 141 2.57 7.26 -6.70
N PRO A 142 2.39 6.08 -7.33
CA PRO A 142 1.20 5.26 -7.16
C PRO A 142 0.93 4.91 -5.68
N PRO A 143 -0.34 4.85 -5.23
CA PRO A 143 -0.67 4.60 -3.83
C PRO A 143 -0.06 3.32 -3.24
N ASP A 144 0.00 2.24 -4.01
CA ASP A 144 0.61 0.96 -3.60
C ASP A 144 2.11 1.11 -3.31
N LYS A 145 2.85 1.84 -4.13
CA LYS A 145 4.25 2.16 -3.86
C LYS A 145 4.39 3.10 -2.66
N ALA A 146 3.49 4.08 -2.52
CA ALA A 146 3.47 4.98 -1.37
C ALA A 146 3.35 4.20 -0.05
N TYR A 147 2.45 3.21 0.02
CA TYR A 147 2.35 2.30 1.16
C TYR A 147 3.65 1.51 1.39
N GLY A 148 4.26 0.97 0.31
CA GLY A 148 5.56 0.31 0.40
C GLY A 148 6.64 1.21 1.00
N TYR A 149 6.72 2.46 0.58
CA TYR A 149 7.67 3.44 1.12
C TYR A 149 7.39 3.76 2.59
N VAL A 150 6.12 3.87 2.98
CA VAL A 150 5.73 4.04 4.40
C VAL A 150 6.25 2.89 5.25
N LEU A 151 5.97 1.65 4.84
CA LEU A 151 6.39 0.46 5.55
C LEU A 151 7.91 0.28 5.58
N GLY A 152 8.61 0.66 4.51
CA GLY A 152 10.07 0.70 4.47
C GLY A 152 10.72 1.81 5.31
N GLY A 153 9.92 2.61 6.02
CA GLY A 153 10.41 3.69 6.89
C GLY A 153 11.07 4.83 6.11
N PHE A 154 10.64 5.08 4.88
CA PHE A 154 11.01 6.26 4.09
C PHE A 154 10.22 7.56 4.42
N PRO A 155 9.08 7.58 5.15
CA PRO A 155 8.34 8.82 5.41
C PRO A 155 9.12 9.91 6.13
N ALA A 156 10.09 9.55 6.96
CA ALA A 156 10.99 10.53 7.60
C ALA A 156 11.84 11.31 6.59
N ALA A 157 11.95 10.82 5.35
CA ALA A 157 12.64 11.45 4.22
C ALA A 157 11.67 12.07 3.19
N TRP A 158 10.35 12.00 3.42
CA TRP A 158 9.34 12.51 2.48
C TRP A 158 9.33 14.04 2.53
N ASN A 159 9.64 14.70 1.40
CA ASN A 159 9.55 16.15 1.32
C ASN A 159 8.06 16.55 1.26
N ALA A 160 7.62 17.40 2.19
CA ALA A 160 6.25 17.92 2.29
C ALA A 160 5.73 18.60 1.01
N GLN A 161 6.61 18.94 0.06
CA GLN A 161 6.26 19.57 -1.22
C GLN A 161 5.58 18.64 -2.24
N TYR A 162 5.49 17.33 -1.97
CA TYR A 162 4.87 16.34 -2.87
C TYR A 162 3.50 15.84 -2.38
N VAL A 163 3.01 16.37 -1.27
CA VAL A 163 1.65 16.22 -0.83
C VAL A 163 1.02 17.58 -1.05
N ASP A 164 0.21 17.75 -2.10
CA ASP A 164 -0.71 18.89 -2.09
C ASP A 164 -1.64 18.66 -0.88
N PRO A 165 -1.65 19.54 0.13
CA PRO A 165 -2.59 19.42 1.24
C PRO A 165 -4.05 19.40 0.76
N ALA A 166 -4.34 19.87 -0.46
CA ALA A 166 -5.66 19.82 -1.07
C ALA A 166 -6.04 18.44 -1.64
N GLU A 167 -5.08 17.55 -1.94
CA GLU A 167 -5.36 16.22 -2.50
C GLU A 167 -5.58 15.13 -1.42
N TYR A 168 -5.14 15.39 -0.18
CA TYR A 168 -5.59 14.61 0.97
C TYR A 168 -6.81 15.27 1.60
N HIS A 169 -7.98 14.98 1.03
CA HIS A 169 -9.16 14.91 1.87
C HIS A 169 -8.94 13.74 2.83
N ILE A 170 -8.44 14.04 4.04
CA ILE A 170 -8.82 13.25 5.20
C ILE A 170 -10.34 13.33 5.18
N VAL A 171 -11.00 12.26 4.74
CA VAL A 171 -12.44 12.12 4.92
C VAL A 171 -12.63 12.32 6.41
N PRO A 172 -13.26 13.42 6.86
CA PRO A 172 -13.54 13.57 8.27
C PRO A 172 -14.32 12.31 8.64
N GLU A 173 -13.96 11.64 9.75
CA GLU A 173 -14.86 10.65 10.34
C GLU A 173 -16.26 11.23 10.27
N SER A 174 -17.14 10.51 9.58
CA SER A 174 -18.49 10.97 9.25
C SER A 174 -19.05 11.71 10.47
N PRO A 175 -19.35 13.01 10.37
CA PRO A 175 -20.03 13.66 11.47
C PRO A 175 -21.30 12.85 11.71
N ALA A 176 -21.54 12.50 12.98
CA ALA A 176 -22.70 11.76 13.43
C ALA A 176 -23.95 12.24 12.68
N ASP A 177 -24.79 11.28 12.29
CA ASP A 177 -26.04 11.52 11.56
C ASP A 177 -26.75 12.80 12.08
N PRO A 178 -27.13 13.73 11.20
CA PRO A 178 -27.89 14.89 11.65
C PRO A 178 -29.23 14.41 12.26
N PRO A 179 -29.70 15.03 13.35
CA PRO A 179 -30.97 14.63 13.93
C PRO A 179 -32.09 14.84 12.91
N LEU A 180 -33.00 13.87 12.87
CA LEU A 180 -34.22 13.88 12.07
C LEU A 180 -34.93 15.23 12.21
N VAL A 181 -35.18 15.87 11.07
CA VAL A 181 -35.97 17.10 10.97
C VAL A 181 -37.37 16.83 11.54
N SER A 182 -37.75 17.55 12.58
CA SER A 182 -39.12 17.53 13.13
C SER A 182 -40.13 18.09 12.13
N GLU A 183 -41.31 17.47 12.04
CA GLU A 183 -42.42 17.72 11.10
C GLU A 183 -43.05 19.14 11.09
N GLU A 184 -42.40 20.17 11.63
CA GLU A 184 -43.00 21.50 11.77
C GLU A 184 -42.75 22.49 10.62
N THR A 185 -42.21 22.05 9.48
CA THR A 185 -42.03 22.91 8.27
C THR A 185 -42.84 22.43 7.07
N MET A 186 -43.99 21.80 7.30
CA MET A 186 -45.03 21.56 6.31
C MET A 186 -46.36 22.20 6.76
N GLN A 187 -46.38 23.51 7.01
CA GLN A 187 -47.56 24.38 6.94
C GLN A 187 -47.20 25.80 7.40
N ARG A 188 -46.64 26.61 6.49
CA ARG A 188 -46.84 28.07 6.44
C ARG A 188 -46.28 28.64 5.15
#